data_AF-A0A435BFU6-F1
#
_entry.id   AF-A0A435BFU6-F1
#
_cell.length_a   1.000
_cell.length_b   1.000
_cell.length_c   1.000
_cell.angle_alpha   90.00
_cell.angle_beta   90.00
_cell.angle_gamma   90.00
#
_symmetry.space_group_name_H-M   'P 1'
#
loop_
_entity.id
_entity.type
_entity.pdbx_description
1 polymer ?
#
loop_
_entity_poly.entity_id
_entity_poly.type
_entity_poly.pdbx_seq_one_letter_code
_entity_poly.pdbx_strand_id
1 'polypeptide(L)'
;MARTRTDAAITTRNARKQLKPRKKPYCRSLGPTVAIGYQRKLRGGVWQAIESLGGKRYRVEQIGIADDFLEANGINVFDYEQAKSAALARVSSWHAEDIASAEGPSPTVRSAVENYIEMQAARERAVMGKGRLRGDARLRLSRHVLSDPVADITLHSLKEAELDQWRSRRSPDLSVSTVRRVVNDLKAALNAAAVKNRSRLPADVAIVIKNGLSAGEASPPLARDQAALPDADIRRLIEAARAVDLDQTWDGDLLRVVLVLSATGARFSQVSRMTVGDVQIQQSRLMVPTSRKGRGAKKTTHIGIRVGVDVMDQLRPAIAGKQRSEPLLQRWRHVQTKATETQPPQWVRDTRGPWIAASELARPWLEIVTRAGLSRDVVPYSLRHSSIVRQLRAGLPVRLVAALHDTSTTMIERHYASAIVDLLDDLSASAVIPLIAEQQPIDNVVQLRIGEQ
;
A
#
# COMPACT_ATOMS: atom_id res chain seq x y z
N MET A 1 1.89 -63.79 -7.32
CA MET A 1 0.43 -63.93 -7.47
C MET A 1 -0.26 -62.80 -6.71
N ALA A 2 -1.03 -61.95 -7.39
CA ALA A 2 -1.77 -60.87 -6.73
C ALA A 2 -2.94 -61.46 -5.93
N ARG A 3 -2.95 -61.27 -4.60
CA ARG A 3 -4.13 -61.57 -3.79
C ARG A 3 -5.24 -60.60 -4.20
N THR A 4 -6.17 -61.03 -5.04
CA THR A 4 -7.39 -60.29 -5.34
C THR A 4 -8.14 -60.07 -4.03
N ARG A 5 -8.17 -58.83 -3.56
CA ARG A 5 -8.85 -58.47 -2.30
C ARG A 5 -10.35 -58.67 -2.49
N THR A 6 -10.97 -59.50 -1.67
CA THR A 6 -12.42 -59.71 -1.70
C THR A 6 -13.13 -58.41 -1.30
N ASP A 7 -13.92 -57.87 -2.22
CA ASP A 7 -14.68 -56.65 -2.00
C ASP A 7 -15.86 -56.91 -1.07
N ALA A 8 -15.99 -56.09 -0.02
CA ALA A 8 -17.13 -56.18 0.87
C ALA A 8 -18.41 -55.64 0.23
N ALA A 9 -19.54 -56.28 0.56
CA ALA A 9 -20.87 -55.85 0.14
C ALA A 9 -21.34 -54.65 0.99
N ILE A 10 -20.84 -53.46 0.66
CA ILE A 10 -21.09 -52.21 1.41
C ILE A 10 -21.89 -51.16 0.60
N THR A 11 -22.22 -51.45 -0.65
CA THR A 11 -22.77 -50.48 -1.60
C THR A 11 -24.22 -50.09 -1.31
N THR A 12 -25.02 -50.99 -0.76
CA THR A 12 -26.44 -50.74 -0.44
C THR A 12 -26.70 -50.80 1.06
N ARG A 13 -27.72 -50.07 1.55
CA ARG A 13 -28.16 -50.12 2.95
C ARG A 13 -28.44 -51.54 3.43
N ASN A 14 -29.14 -52.32 2.60
CA ASN A 14 -29.48 -53.72 2.90
C ASN A 14 -28.22 -54.59 3.05
N ALA A 15 -27.24 -54.44 2.16
CA ALA A 15 -25.99 -55.18 2.26
C ALA A 15 -25.21 -54.80 3.53
N ARG A 16 -25.16 -53.50 3.88
CA ARG A 16 -24.52 -53.03 5.11
C ARG A 16 -25.22 -53.49 6.39
N LYS A 17 -26.55 -53.62 6.37
CA LYS A 17 -27.34 -54.12 7.51
C LYS A 17 -26.95 -55.55 7.92
N GLN A 18 -26.56 -56.38 6.96
CA GLN A 18 -26.15 -57.78 7.19
C GLN A 18 -24.73 -57.92 7.76
N LEU A 19 -23.95 -56.83 7.80
CA LEU A 19 -22.57 -56.86 8.30
C LEU A 19 -22.53 -56.83 9.83
N LYS A 20 -21.68 -57.66 10.43
CA LYS A 20 -21.47 -57.70 11.88
C LYS A 20 -20.65 -56.48 12.34
N PRO A 21 -21.03 -55.80 13.44
CA PRO A 21 -20.20 -54.75 14.02
C PRO A 21 -18.79 -55.26 14.34
N ARG A 22 -17.76 -54.52 13.91
CA ARG A 22 -16.35 -54.88 14.17
C ARG A 22 -15.45 -53.65 14.16
N LYS A 23 -14.28 -53.74 14.80
CA LYS A 23 -13.30 -52.64 14.87
C LYS A 23 -12.71 -52.28 13.49
N LYS A 24 -12.46 -53.27 12.62
CA LYS A 24 -11.86 -53.05 11.29
C LYS A 24 -12.93 -52.72 10.23
N PRO A 25 -12.74 -51.73 9.35
CA PRO A 25 -13.71 -51.46 8.30
C PRO A 25 -13.87 -52.64 7.33
N TYR A 26 -15.07 -52.77 6.77
CA TYR A 26 -15.34 -53.58 5.59
C TYR A 26 -14.91 -52.78 4.36
N CYS A 27 -13.91 -53.28 3.64
CA CYS A 27 -13.27 -52.51 2.57
C CYS A 27 -13.76 -52.98 1.20
N ARG A 28 -13.90 -52.02 0.29
CA ARG A 28 -14.09 -52.25 -1.14
C ARG A 28 -13.02 -51.48 -1.92
N SER A 29 -12.44 -52.10 -2.93
CA SER A 29 -11.37 -51.51 -3.72
C SER A 29 -11.86 -50.37 -4.61
N LEU A 30 -11.09 -49.29 -4.67
CA LEU A 30 -11.26 -48.18 -5.62
C LEU A 30 -10.07 -48.04 -6.57
N GLY A 31 -9.02 -48.84 -6.38
CA GLY A 31 -7.82 -48.87 -7.21
C GLY A 31 -6.75 -49.81 -6.61
N PRO A 32 -5.51 -49.78 -7.11
CA PRO A 32 -4.43 -50.66 -6.65
C PRO A 32 -4.05 -50.44 -5.18
N THR A 33 -3.98 -49.18 -4.73
CA THR A 33 -3.59 -48.80 -3.37
C THR A 33 -4.74 -48.20 -2.56
N VAL A 34 -5.89 -47.94 -3.19
CA VAL A 34 -7.00 -47.16 -2.62
C VAL A 34 -8.23 -48.02 -2.33
N ALA A 35 -8.89 -47.76 -1.21
CA ALA A 35 -10.13 -48.42 -0.82
C ALA A 35 -11.09 -47.45 -0.11
N ILE A 36 -12.38 -47.76 -0.20
CA ILE A 36 -13.39 -47.21 0.70
C ILE A 36 -13.70 -48.23 1.79
N GLY A 37 -13.71 -47.77 3.04
CA GLY A 37 -14.03 -48.56 4.21
C GLY A 37 -15.38 -48.18 4.80
N TYR A 38 -16.20 -49.19 5.12
CA TYR A 38 -17.39 -49.04 5.94
C TYR A 38 -17.16 -49.70 7.30
N GLN A 39 -17.10 -48.91 8.37
CA GLN A 39 -16.99 -49.44 9.72
C GLN A 39 -18.38 -49.48 10.36
N ARG A 40 -18.96 -50.69 10.45
CA ARG A 40 -20.22 -50.93 11.17
C ARG A 40 -20.02 -50.74 12.68
N LYS A 41 -20.64 -49.71 13.26
CA LYS A 41 -20.79 -49.53 14.72
C LYS A 41 -22.18 -50.00 15.15
N LEU A 42 -22.51 -49.94 16.45
CA LEU A 42 -23.81 -50.41 16.96
C LEU A 42 -25.00 -49.64 16.36
N ARG A 43 -24.91 -48.29 16.29
CA ARG A 43 -25.99 -47.38 15.88
C ARG A 43 -25.82 -46.79 14.47
N GLY A 44 -25.29 -47.59 13.53
CA GLY A 44 -24.96 -47.16 12.17
C GLY A 44 -23.46 -47.21 11.90
N GLY A 45 -23.06 -47.05 10.65
CA GLY A 45 -21.65 -47.08 10.27
C GLY A 45 -21.07 -45.74 9.89
N VAL A 46 -19.74 -45.72 9.77
CA VAL A 46 -18.99 -44.57 9.27
C VAL A 46 -18.20 -44.97 8.03
N TRP A 47 -18.07 -44.02 7.11
CA TRP A 47 -17.25 -44.15 5.92
C TRP A 47 -15.82 -43.70 6.20
N GLN A 48 -14.87 -44.42 5.64
CA GLN A 48 -13.43 -44.17 5.79
C GLN A 48 -12.74 -44.20 4.42
N ALA A 49 -11.85 -43.24 4.19
CA ALA A 49 -10.88 -43.30 3.11
C ALA A 49 -9.68 -44.14 3.57
N ILE A 50 -9.22 -45.06 2.73
CA ILE A 50 -8.11 -45.97 3.07
C ILE A 50 -7.12 -46.00 1.90
N GLU A 51 -5.87 -45.72 2.21
CA GLU A 51 -4.75 -45.88 1.29
C GLU A 51 -3.70 -46.84 1.87
N SER A 52 -3.17 -47.73 1.04
CA SER A 52 -2.08 -48.64 1.36
C SER A 52 -0.73 -48.03 1.00
N LEU A 53 0.12 -47.78 1.99
CA LEU A 53 1.47 -47.22 1.84
C LEU A 53 2.56 -48.30 1.64
N GLY A 54 2.16 -49.53 1.39
CA GLY A 54 3.05 -50.70 1.33
C GLY A 54 3.50 -51.20 2.70
N GLY A 55 4.06 -52.41 2.76
CA GLY A 55 4.59 -52.99 4.00
C GLY A 55 3.58 -53.15 5.14
N LYS A 56 2.30 -53.42 4.83
CA LYS A 56 1.17 -53.49 5.79
C LYS A 56 0.87 -52.17 6.52
N ARG A 57 1.36 -51.02 6.02
CA ARG A 57 1.00 -49.69 6.53
C ARG A 57 -0.18 -49.12 5.75
N TYR A 58 -1.11 -48.49 6.46
CA TYR A 58 -2.31 -47.91 5.90
C TYR A 58 -2.53 -46.50 6.44
N ARG A 59 -2.88 -45.56 5.57
CA ARG A 59 -3.44 -44.25 5.94
C ARG A 59 -4.96 -44.40 5.95
N VAL A 60 -5.60 -44.08 7.07
CA VAL A 60 -7.04 -44.25 7.27
C VAL A 60 -7.62 -43.00 7.91
N GLU A 61 -8.67 -42.44 7.32
CA GLU A 61 -9.38 -41.29 7.88
C GLU A 61 -10.89 -41.45 7.70
N GLN A 62 -11.65 -41.04 8.71
CA GLN A 62 -13.10 -41.02 8.65
C GLN A 62 -13.58 -39.84 7.80
N ILE A 63 -14.36 -40.11 6.76
CA ILE A 63 -14.90 -39.08 5.87
C ILE A 63 -16.31 -38.64 6.25
N GLY A 64 -17.12 -39.50 6.88
CA GLY A 64 -18.46 -39.14 7.34
C GLY A 64 -19.28 -40.32 7.87
N ILE A 65 -20.53 -40.06 8.21
CA ILE A 65 -21.50 -41.07 8.68
C ILE A 65 -22.20 -41.70 7.48
N ALA A 66 -22.52 -42.99 7.55
CA ALA A 66 -23.29 -43.66 6.51
C ALA A 66 -24.79 -43.37 6.62
N ASP A 67 -25.47 -43.33 5.49
CA ASP A 67 -26.91 -43.15 5.34
C ASP A 67 -27.74 -44.38 5.81
N ASP A 68 -27.29 -45.10 6.83
CA ASP A 68 -27.95 -46.33 7.30
C ASP A 68 -29.32 -46.06 7.93
N PHE A 69 -29.43 -44.92 8.64
CA PHE A 69 -30.64 -44.49 9.36
C PHE A 69 -31.04 -43.04 9.08
N LEU A 70 -30.16 -42.27 8.45
CA LEU A 70 -30.37 -40.86 8.10
C LEU A 70 -30.30 -40.72 6.59
N GLU A 71 -31.00 -39.74 6.04
CA GLU A 71 -30.86 -39.41 4.62
C GLU A 71 -29.50 -38.77 4.35
N ALA A 72 -28.93 -39.09 3.19
CA ALA A 72 -27.66 -38.54 2.77
C ALA A 72 -27.83 -37.05 2.45
N ASN A 73 -27.02 -36.21 3.09
CA ASN A 73 -27.10 -34.75 2.95
C ASN A 73 -25.90 -34.17 2.18
N GLY A 74 -24.94 -35.00 1.78
CA GLY A 74 -23.76 -34.56 1.05
C GLY A 74 -22.77 -33.71 1.86
N ILE A 75 -22.97 -33.54 3.18
CA ILE A 75 -22.10 -32.76 4.06
C ILE A 75 -21.42 -33.65 5.10
N ASN A 76 -22.21 -34.39 5.89
CA ASN A 76 -21.71 -35.26 6.96
C ASN A 76 -22.36 -36.65 7.01
N VAL A 77 -23.47 -36.86 6.30
CA VAL A 77 -24.12 -38.14 6.06
C VAL A 77 -24.06 -38.44 4.57
N PHE A 78 -23.49 -39.60 4.22
CA PHE A 78 -23.22 -39.97 2.83
C PHE A 78 -23.82 -41.33 2.49
N ASP A 79 -24.39 -41.41 1.29
CA ASP A 79 -24.58 -42.69 0.60
C ASP A 79 -23.25 -43.24 0.06
N TYR A 80 -23.29 -44.39 -0.59
CA TYR A 80 -22.07 -45.04 -1.11
C TYR A 80 -21.36 -44.22 -2.21
N GLU A 81 -22.08 -43.63 -3.16
CA GLU A 81 -21.44 -42.91 -4.28
C GLU A 81 -20.89 -41.55 -3.82
N GLN A 82 -21.59 -40.87 -2.90
CA GLN A 82 -21.09 -39.67 -2.24
C GLN A 82 -19.86 -39.99 -1.39
N ALA A 83 -19.90 -41.07 -0.60
CA ALA A 83 -18.75 -41.49 0.21
C ALA A 83 -17.56 -41.92 -0.65
N LYS A 84 -17.80 -42.58 -1.79
CA LYS A 84 -16.76 -42.95 -2.76
C LYS A 84 -16.08 -41.70 -3.35
N SER A 85 -16.89 -40.72 -3.76
CA SER A 85 -16.38 -39.44 -4.29
C SER A 85 -15.58 -38.68 -3.23
N ALA A 86 -16.08 -38.60 -2.00
CA ALA A 86 -15.38 -38.00 -0.86
C ALA A 86 -14.08 -38.75 -0.49
N ALA A 87 -14.07 -40.08 -0.56
CA ALA A 87 -12.88 -40.89 -0.33
C ALA A 87 -11.79 -40.64 -1.39
N LEU A 88 -12.17 -40.56 -2.67
CA LEU A 88 -11.24 -40.25 -3.75
C LEU A 88 -10.66 -38.83 -3.60
N ALA A 89 -11.51 -37.84 -3.30
CA ALA A 89 -11.06 -36.47 -3.05
C ALA A 89 -10.06 -36.38 -1.89
N ARG A 90 -10.29 -37.13 -0.80
CA ARG A 90 -9.38 -37.21 0.34
C ARG A 90 -8.05 -37.87 -0.01
N VAL A 91 -8.05 -38.92 -0.82
CA VAL A 91 -6.81 -39.57 -1.27
C VAL A 91 -6.03 -38.65 -2.20
N SER A 92 -6.71 -37.93 -3.10
CA SER A 92 -6.06 -36.92 -3.93
C SER A 92 -5.42 -35.80 -3.09
N SER A 93 -6.03 -35.39 -1.97
CA SER A 93 -5.41 -34.40 -1.08
C SER A 93 -4.16 -34.95 -0.39
N TRP A 94 -4.18 -36.21 0.06
CA TRP A 94 -2.99 -36.89 0.59
C TRP A 94 -1.85 -36.98 -0.42
N HIS A 95 -2.13 -37.30 -1.68
CA HIS A 95 -1.12 -37.32 -2.74
C HIS A 95 -0.55 -35.94 -3.01
N ALA A 96 -1.40 -34.91 -3.03
CA ALA A 96 -0.96 -33.53 -3.17
C ALA A 96 -0.05 -33.11 -2.00
N GLU A 97 -0.37 -33.51 -0.77
CA GLU A 97 0.46 -33.28 0.42
C GLU A 97 1.81 -34.02 0.31
N ASP A 98 1.81 -35.29 -0.11
CA ASP A 98 3.02 -36.11 -0.24
C ASP A 98 3.95 -35.56 -1.34
N ILE A 99 3.41 -35.18 -2.50
CA ILE A 99 4.15 -34.50 -3.58
C ILE A 99 4.71 -33.17 -3.07
N ALA A 100 3.88 -32.39 -2.37
CA ALA A 100 4.31 -31.13 -1.80
C ALA A 100 5.37 -31.32 -0.71
N SER A 101 5.42 -32.45 0.00
CA SER A 101 6.45 -32.73 1.01
C SER A 101 7.75 -33.31 0.41
N ALA A 102 7.68 -34.01 -0.72
CA ALA A 102 8.85 -34.59 -1.39
C ALA A 102 9.78 -33.52 -2.00
N GLU A 103 9.22 -32.38 -2.43
CA GLU A 103 9.97 -31.23 -2.98
C GLU A 103 10.42 -30.20 -1.91
N GLY A 104 10.50 -30.62 -0.64
CA GLY A 104 10.86 -29.78 0.51
C GLY A 104 9.65 -29.27 1.31
N PRO A 105 9.85 -28.44 2.35
CA PRO A 105 8.75 -27.97 3.20
C PRO A 105 7.65 -27.27 2.38
N SER A 106 6.38 -27.58 2.65
CA SER A 106 5.26 -26.88 2.01
C SER A 106 5.36 -25.38 2.28
N PRO A 107 5.22 -24.51 1.27
CA PRO A 107 5.26 -23.07 1.49
C PRO A 107 4.11 -22.67 2.44
N THR A 108 4.42 -21.85 3.43
CA THR A 108 3.47 -21.31 4.40
C THR A 108 3.26 -19.82 4.17
N VAL A 109 2.28 -19.23 4.83
CA VAL A 109 2.13 -17.78 4.86
C VAL A 109 3.40 -17.10 5.41
N ARG A 110 4.02 -17.68 6.45
CA ARG A 110 5.29 -17.24 7.03
C ARG A 110 6.40 -17.22 6.00
N SER A 111 6.67 -18.34 5.34
CA SER A 111 7.77 -18.40 4.37
C SER A 111 7.49 -17.52 3.15
N ALA A 112 6.23 -17.36 2.73
CA ALA A 112 5.85 -16.42 1.69
C ALA A 112 6.17 -14.97 2.07
N VAL A 113 5.84 -14.57 3.31
CA VAL A 113 6.10 -13.23 3.84
C VAL A 113 7.59 -12.96 4.03
N GLU A 114 8.36 -13.89 4.57
CA GLU A 114 9.80 -13.74 4.79
C GLU A 114 10.54 -13.58 3.45
N ASN A 115 10.26 -14.46 2.48
CA ASN A 115 10.81 -14.35 1.12
C ASN A 115 10.44 -13.01 0.46
N TYR A 116 9.21 -12.53 0.67
CA TYR A 116 8.77 -11.24 0.15
C TYR A 116 9.51 -10.07 0.80
N ILE A 117 9.74 -10.11 2.11
CA ILE A 117 10.49 -9.09 2.85
C ILE A 117 11.93 -9.00 2.32
N GLU A 118 12.59 -10.14 2.09
CA GLU A 118 13.94 -10.19 1.53
C GLU A 118 13.99 -9.62 0.12
N MET A 119 13.04 -10.02 -0.73
CA MET A 119 12.91 -9.48 -2.08
C MET A 119 12.70 -7.95 -2.07
N GLN A 120 11.87 -7.43 -1.17
CA GLN A 120 11.66 -5.99 -1.03
C GLN A 120 12.93 -5.28 -0.51
N ALA A 121 13.62 -5.85 0.46
CA ALA A 121 14.88 -5.30 0.97
C ALA A 121 15.96 -5.25 -0.13
N ALA A 122 16.07 -6.27 -0.97
CA ALA A 122 16.98 -6.28 -2.12
C ALA A 122 16.64 -5.16 -3.13
N ARG A 123 15.35 -4.98 -3.43
CA ARG A 123 14.88 -3.88 -4.30
C ARG A 123 15.15 -2.51 -3.70
N GLU A 124 14.89 -2.32 -2.41
CA GLU A 124 15.17 -1.06 -1.72
C GLU A 124 16.67 -0.73 -1.73
N ARG A 125 17.54 -1.72 -1.48
CA ARG A 125 19.00 -1.55 -1.58
C ARG A 125 19.44 -1.14 -2.98
N ALA A 126 18.89 -1.76 -4.01
CA ALA A 126 19.21 -1.41 -5.40
C ALA A 126 18.86 0.05 -5.74
N VAL A 127 17.81 0.61 -5.13
CA VAL A 127 17.37 1.99 -5.38
C VAL A 127 18.06 3.01 -4.49
N MET A 128 18.31 2.67 -3.22
CA MET A 128 18.81 3.61 -2.19
C MET A 128 20.33 3.53 -1.98
N GLY A 129 21.01 2.52 -2.53
CA GLY A 129 22.44 2.30 -2.33
C GLY A 129 22.77 2.01 -0.86
N LYS A 130 23.82 2.65 -0.33
CA LYS A 130 24.31 2.50 1.06
C LYS A 130 23.42 3.19 2.12
N GLY A 131 22.28 3.74 1.74
CA GLY A 131 21.37 4.43 2.65
C GLY A 131 20.54 3.51 3.55
N ARG A 132 19.91 4.08 4.58
CA ARG A 132 18.98 3.36 5.47
C ARG A 132 17.76 2.87 4.69
N LEU A 133 17.46 1.58 4.80
CA LEU A 133 16.24 0.98 4.23
C LEU A 133 15.00 1.51 4.95
N ARG A 134 13.87 1.59 4.22
CA ARG A 134 12.61 2.03 4.82
C ARG A 134 12.05 0.93 5.70
N GLY A 135 12.03 -0.31 5.17
CA GLY A 135 11.56 -1.47 5.91
C GLY A 135 10.07 -1.42 6.26
N ASP A 136 9.29 -0.56 5.60
CA ASP A 136 7.87 -0.33 5.90
C ASP A 136 7.04 -1.62 5.81
N ALA A 137 7.22 -2.38 4.72
CA ALA A 137 6.55 -3.66 4.52
C ALA A 137 7.01 -4.71 5.54
N ARG A 138 8.32 -4.74 5.85
CA ARG A 138 8.88 -5.61 6.90
C ARG A 138 8.21 -5.34 8.24
N LEU A 139 8.18 -4.09 8.69
CA LEU A 139 7.59 -3.70 9.97
C LEU A 139 6.10 -4.10 10.04
N ARG A 140 5.32 -3.79 8.99
CA ARG A 140 3.90 -4.13 8.93
C ARG A 140 3.66 -5.64 8.93
N LEU A 141 4.34 -6.38 8.07
CA LEU A 141 4.16 -7.83 7.93
C LEU A 141 4.67 -8.58 9.16
N SER A 142 5.80 -8.18 9.74
CA SER A 142 6.29 -8.78 10.98
C SER A 142 5.32 -8.55 12.14
N ARG A 143 4.79 -7.34 12.29
CA ARG A 143 3.89 -6.99 13.40
C ARG A 143 2.46 -7.50 13.25
N HIS A 144 1.96 -7.62 12.01
CA HIS A 144 0.56 -7.88 11.77
C HIS A 144 0.27 -9.20 11.06
N VAL A 145 1.28 -9.91 10.56
CA VAL A 145 1.11 -11.22 9.92
C VAL A 145 1.94 -12.27 10.64
N LEU A 146 3.27 -12.08 10.74
CA LEU A 146 4.16 -13.12 11.29
C LEU A 146 3.95 -13.43 12.78
N SER A 147 3.32 -12.51 13.51
CA SER A 147 2.94 -12.67 14.92
C SER A 147 1.53 -13.23 15.11
N ASP A 148 0.79 -13.53 14.03
CA ASP A 148 -0.56 -14.08 14.08
C ASP A 148 -0.54 -15.56 13.62
N PRO A 149 -1.42 -16.42 14.16
CA PRO A 149 -1.51 -17.83 13.76
C PRO A 149 -1.69 -18.07 12.24
N VAL A 150 -2.21 -17.09 11.50
CA VAL A 150 -2.30 -17.17 10.03
C VAL A 150 -0.95 -17.45 9.37
N ALA A 151 0.16 -17.07 10.01
CA ALA A 151 1.50 -17.26 9.49
C ALA A 151 1.88 -18.74 9.30
N ASP A 152 1.32 -19.63 10.13
CA ASP A 152 1.73 -21.04 10.15
C ASP A 152 0.89 -21.92 9.22
N ILE A 153 -0.11 -21.33 8.54
CA ILE A 153 -0.97 -22.01 7.57
C ILE A 153 -0.19 -22.32 6.29
N THR A 154 -0.33 -23.54 5.77
CA THR A 154 0.26 -23.95 4.49
C THR A 154 -0.53 -23.37 3.32
N LEU A 155 0.17 -22.87 2.29
CA LEU A 155 -0.49 -22.23 1.15
C LEU A 155 -1.40 -23.18 0.36
N HIS A 156 -1.16 -24.50 0.40
CA HIS A 156 -2.03 -25.49 -0.26
C HIS A 156 -3.36 -25.71 0.47
N SER A 157 -3.43 -25.39 1.77
CA SER A 157 -4.63 -25.54 2.59
C SER A 157 -5.31 -24.22 2.92
N LEU A 158 -4.70 -23.10 2.52
CA LEU A 158 -5.16 -21.74 2.78
C LEU A 158 -6.57 -21.53 2.23
N LYS A 159 -7.48 -21.04 3.09
CA LYS A 159 -8.88 -20.73 2.72
C LYS A 159 -9.20 -19.25 2.86
N GLU A 160 -10.25 -18.80 2.16
CA GLU A 160 -10.75 -17.42 2.25
C GLU A 160 -11.14 -17.06 3.69
N ALA A 161 -11.77 -17.99 4.41
CA ALA A 161 -12.20 -17.82 5.79
C ALA A 161 -11.04 -17.54 6.76
N GLU A 162 -9.85 -18.13 6.53
CA GLU A 162 -8.69 -17.91 7.40
C GLU A 162 -8.12 -16.49 7.24
N LEU A 163 -8.14 -15.98 6.01
CA LEU A 163 -7.75 -14.60 5.68
C LEU A 163 -8.76 -13.60 6.23
N ASP A 164 -10.05 -13.90 6.17
CA ASP A 164 -11.11 -13.05 6.72
C ASP A 164 -11.06 -13.00 8.27
N GLN A 165 -10.87 -14.16 8.91
CA GLN A 165 -10.67 -14.22 10.36
C GLN A 165 -9.40 -13.48 10.79
N TRP A 166 -8.29 -13.63 10.06
CA TRP A 166 -7.07 -12.87 10.32
C TRP A 166 -7.29 -11.35 10.26
N ARG A 167 -8.06 -10.89 9.27
CA ARG A 167 -8.43 -9.48 9.13
C ARG A 167 -9.30 -9.01 10.29
N SER A 168 -10.27 -9.83 10.70
CA SER A 168 -11.16 -9.53 11.82
C SER A 168 -10.44 -9.48 13.17
N ARG A 169 -9.32 -10.19 13.32
CA ARG A 169 -8.44 -10.12 14.51
C ARG A 169 -7.58 -8.86 14.58
N ARG A 170 -7.59 -7.97 13.58
CA ARG A 170 -6.80 -6.72 13.62
C ARG A 170 -7.42 -5.76 14.64
N SER A 171 -6.57 -5.01 15.36
CA SER A 171 -7.03 -4.05 16.38
C SER A 171 -7.96 -3.01 15.76
N PRO A 172 -9.08 -2.67 16.44
CA PRO A 172 -10.01 -1.64 15.98
C PRO A 172 -9.38 -0.24 16.00
N ASP A 173 -8.29 -0.03 16.74
CA ASP A 173 -7.56 1.25 16.80
C ASP A 173 -6.69 1.50 15.56
N LEU A 174 -6.52 0.49 14.71
CA LEU A 174 -5.79 0.67 13.45
C LEU A 174 -6.66 1.42 12.45
N SER A 175 -6.12 2.53 11.92
CA SER A 175 -6.78 3.22 10.81
C SER A 175 -7.03 2.27 9.62
N VAL A 176 -8.14 2.47 8.92
CA VAL A 176 -8.52 1.76 7.69
C VAL A 176 -7.37 1.75 6.67
N SER A 177 -6.65 2.88 6.56
CA SER A 177 -5.48 3.03 5.69
C SER A 177 -4.32 2.09 6.08
N THR A 178 -4.08 1.91 7.38
CA THR A 178 -3.07 0.98 7.89
C THR A 178 -3.45 -0.45 7.58
N VAL A 179 -4.69 -0.86 7.90
CA VAL A 179 -5.20 -2.21 7.60
C VAL A 179 -5.06 -2.52 6.12
N ARG A 180 -5.48 -1.59 5.25
CA ARG A 180 -5.37 -1.76 3.79
C ARG A 180 -3.92 -1.91 3.31
N ARG A 181 -2.97 -1.20 3.91
CA ARG A 181 -1.54 -1.36 3.57
C ARG A 181 -1.03 -2.75 3.95
N VAL A 182 -1.39 -3.24 5.13
CA VAL A 182 -1.04 -4.60 5.58
C VAL A 182 -1.66 -5.65 4.65
N VAL A 183 -2.94 -5.52 4.32
CA VAL A 183 -3.64 -6.41 3.38
C VAL A 183 -2.97 -6.42 2.00
N ASN A 184 -2.59 -5.26 1.47
CA ASN A 184 -1.91 -5.15 0.19
C ASN A 184 -0.52 -5.79 0.20
N ASP A 185 0.25 -5.58 1.27
CA ASP A 185 1.57 -6.19 1.42
C ASP A 185 1.46 -7.72 1.54
N LEU A 186 0.50 -8.23 2.33
CA LEU A 186 0.23 -9.66 2.46
C LEU A 186 -0.20 -10.26 1.13
N LYS A 187 -1.14 -9.61 0.44
CA LYS A 187 -1.59 -10.02 -0.90
C LYS A 187 -0.44 -10.08 -1.89
N ALA A 188 0.49 -9.13 -1.85
CA ALA A 188 1.67 -9.14 -2.70
C ALA A 188 2.63 -10.30 -2.36
N ALA A 189 2.84 -10.58 -1.08
CA ALA A 189 3.66 -11.70 -0.61
C ALA A 189 3.08 -13.05 -1.06
N LEU A 190 1.78 -13.28 -0.81
CA LEU A 190 1.10 -14.52 -1.17
C LEU A 190 1.06 -14.72 -2.69
N ASN A 191 0.80 -13.68 -3.48
CA ASN A 191 0.82 -13.80 -4.94
C ASN A 191 2.23 -14.12 -5.48
N ALA A 192 3.28 -13.52 -4.91
CA ALA A 192 4.65 -13.85 -5.29
C ALA A 192 4.99 -15.32 -5.01
N ALA A 193 4.56 -15.83 -3.84
CA ALA A 193 4.73 -17.23 -3.48
C ALA A 193 3.88 -18.17 -4.36
N ALA A 194 2.65 -17.77 -4.70
CA ALA A 194 1.76 -18.55 -5.57
C ALA A 194 2.33 -18.70 -6.98
N VAL A 195 2.93 -17.65 -7.55
CA VAL A 195 3.61 -17.71 -8.84
C VAL A 195 4.84 -18.62 -8.77
N LYS A 196 5.67 -18.49 -7.72
CA LYS A 196 6.90 -19.28 -7.57
C LYS A 196 6.64 -20.77 -7.36
N ASN A 197 5.56 -21.11 -6.65
CA ASN A 197 5.24 -22.50 -6.27
C ASN A 197 4.01 -23.04 -7.01
N ARG A 198 3.71 -22.52 -8.21
CA ARG A 198 2.48 -22.81 -8.94
C ARG A 198 2.24 -24.31 -9.17
N SER A 199 3.29 -25.10 -9.37
CA SER A 199 3.22 -26.56 -9.55
C SER A 199 2.79 -27.32 -8.29
N ARG A 200 2.98 -26.73 -7.11
CA ARG A 200 2.77 -27.36 -5.79
C ARG A 200 1.52 -26.85 -5.08
N LEU A 201 0.75 -25.96 -5.72
CA LEU A 201 -0.39 -25.30 -5.12
C LEU A 201 -1.68 -25.59 -5.89
N PRO A 202 -2.83 -25.60 -5.22
CA PRO A 202 -4.13 -25.67 -5.88
C PRO A 202 -4.30 -24.58 -6.94
N ALA A 203 -4.97 -24.90 -8.04
CA ALA A 203 -5.18 -23.98 -9.17
C ALA A 203 -5.96 -22.72 -8.78
N ASP A 204 -6.79 -22.81 -7.74
CA ASP A 204 -7.64 -21.75 -7.19
C ASP A 204 -6.96 -20.89 -6.12
N VAL A 205 -5.72 -21.18 -5.71
CA VAL A 205 -5.01 -20.43 -4.65
C VAL A 205 -4.96 -18.92 -4.93
N ALA A 206 -4.82 -18.52 -6.20
CA ALA A 206 -4.80 -17.13 -6.60
C ALA A 206 -6.17 -16.45 -6.41
N ILE A 207 -7.27 -17.19 -6.60
CA ILE A 207 -8.64 -16.72 -6.37
C ILE A 207 -8.88 -16.58 -4.87
N VAL A 208 -8.48 -17.58 -4.07
CA VAL A 208 -8.56 -17.55 -2.61
C VAL A 208 -7.85 -16.32 -2.05
N ILE A 209 -6.60 -16.06 -2.48
CA ILE A 209 -5.84 -14.87 -2.08
C ILE A 209 -6.56 -13.59 -2.52
N LYS A 210 -7.12 -13.55 -3.73
CA LYS A 210 -7.78 -12.36 -4.27
C LYS A 210 -9.01 -11.99 -3.45
N ASN A 211 -9.87 -12.98 -3.17
CA ASN A 211 -11.17 -12.83 -2.52
C ASN A 211 -11.02 -12.64 -1.01
N GLY A 212 -10.24 -13.50 -0.34
CA GLY A 212 -9.99 -13.42 1.10
C GLY A 212 -9.28 -12.13 1.53
N LEU A 213 -8.56 -11.46 0.62
CA LEU A 213 -7.92 -10.16 0.85
C LEU A 213 -8.57 -9.03 0.04
N SER A 214 -9.83 -9.18 -0.37
CA SER A 214 -10.60 -8.07 -0.92
C SER A 214 -10.93 -7.10 0.21
N ALA A 215 -10.35 -5.89 0.15
CA ALA A 215 -10.66 -4.85 1.13
C ALA A 215 -12.09 -4.34 0.84
N GLY A 216 -13.05 -4.70 1.69
CA GLY A 216 -14.48 -4.39 1.53
C GLY A 216 -14.87 -2.92 1.76
N GLU A 217 -13.91 -2.05 2.11
CA GLU A 217 -14.22 -0.67 2.46
C GLU A 217 -13.75 0.31 1.38
N ALA A 218 -14.73 0.94 0.73
CA ALA A 218 -14.50 2.14 -0.05
C ALA A 218 -14.10 3.28 0.91
N SER A 219 -12.79 3.51 1.05
CA SER A 219 -12.31 4.70 1.76
C SER A 219 -12.88 5.94 1.06
N PRO A 220 -13.55 6.87 1.76
CA PRO A 220 -13.96 8.13 1.17
C PRO A 220 -12.71 8.83 0.63
N PRO A 221 -12.81 9.50 -0.55
CA PRO A 221 -11.71 10.28 -1.07
C PRO A 221 -11.34 11.33 -0.03
N LEU A 222 -10.10 11.27 0.49
CA LEU A 222 -9.59 12.31 1.37
C LEU A 222 -9.44 13.59 0.53
N ALA A 223 -10.37 14.53 0.67
CA ALA A 223 -10.24 15.87 0.13
C ALA A 223 -8.95 16.49 0.67
N ARG A 224 -8.11 17.06 -0.21
CA ARG A 224 -6.80 17.62 0.18
C ARG A 224 -6.64 19.09 -0.18
N ASP A 225 -7.65 19.67 -0.80
CA ASP A 225 -7.85 21.10 -1.00
C ASP A 225 -7.87 21.86 0.33
N GLN A 226 -8.49 21.31 1.39
CA GLN A 226 -8.50 21.94 2.72
C GLN A 226 -7.11 22.08 3.36
N ALA A 227 -6.13 21.30 2.91
CA ALA A 227 -4.75 21.40 3.35
C ALA A 227 -3.95 22.46 2.57
N ALA A 228 -4.53 23.11 1.56
CA ALA A 228 -3.93 24.21 0.84
C ALA A 228 -4.00 25.50 1.66
N LEU A 229 -2.86 26.17 1.75
CA LEU A 229 -2.70 27.43 2.46
C LEU A 229 -2.86 28.62 1.50
N PRO A 230 -3.46 29.74 1.94
CA PRO A 230 -3.42 31.01 1.23
C PRO A 230 -1.99 31.51 0.97
N ASP A 231 -1.79 32.31 -0.09
CA ASP A 231 -0.46 32.83 -0.43
C ASP A 231 0.15 33.72 0.67
N ALA A 232 -0.69 34.44 1.43
CA ALA A 232 -0.23 35.21 2.59
C ALA A 232 0.39 34.31 3.67
N ASP A 233 -0.19 33.13 3.92
CA ASP A 233 0.31 32.17 4.90
C ASP A 233 1.59 31.50 4.44
N ILE A 234 1.73 31.24 3.13
CA ILE A 234 2.98 30.77 2.55
C ILE A 234 4.08 31.83 2.75
N ARG A 235 3.79 33.12 2.50
CA ARG A 235 4.77 34.19 2.75
C ARG A 235 5.16 34.27 4.23
N ARG A 236 4.20 34.15 5.16
CA ARG A 236 4.46 34.07 6.61
C ARG A 236 5.36 32.87 6.97
N LEU A 237 5.14 31.71 6.36
CA LEU A 237 5.99 30.53 6.55
C LEU A 237 7.41 30.75 6.01
N ILE A 238 7.59 31.40 4.86
CA ILE A 238 8.92 31.72 4.33
C ILE A 238 9.66 32.70 5.25
N GLU A 239 8.96 33.72 5.75
CA GLU A 239 9.52 34.68 6.70
C GLU A 239 9.94 34.00 8.02
N ALA A 240 9.06 33.18 8.58
CA ALA A 240 9.37 32.39 9.77
C ALA A 240 10.54 31.41 9.52
N ALA A 241 10.60 30.78 8.33
CA ALA A 241 11.72 29.93 7.93
C ALA A 241 13.04 30.69 7.90
N ARG A 242 13.04 31.93 7.39
CA ARG A 242 14.21 32.80 7.43
C ARG A 242 14.63 33.10 8.87
N ALA A 243 13.70 33.53 9.73
CA ALA A 243 14.02 33.84 11.12
C ALA A 243 14.57 32.62 11.88
N VAL A 244 13.95 31.44 11.72
CA VAL A 244 14.43 30.19 12.34
C VAL A 244 15.80 29.78 11.78
N ASP A 245 16.02 29.98 10.49
CA ASP A 245 17.31 29.71 9.85
C ASP A 245 18.43 30.55 10.49
N LEU A 246 18.21 31.86 10.66
CA LEU A 246 19.16 32.75 11.33
C LEU A 246 19.37 32.36 12.80
N ASP A 247 18.30 32.24 13.59
CA ASP A 247 18.38 32.01 15.04
C ASP A 247 19.09 30.70 15.38
N GLN A 248 18.87 29.67 14.56
CA GLN A 248 19.48 28.36 14.75
C GLN A 248 20.70 28.14 13.86
N THR A 249 21.21 29.20 13.21
CA THR A 249 22.45 29.22 12.43
C THR A 249 22.48 28.16 11.30
N TRP A 250 21.38 27.98 10.57
CA TRP A 250 21.30 27.03 9.45
C TRP A 250 22.03 27.47 8.18
N ASP A 251 22.70 28.63 8.19
CA ASP A 251 23.48 29.18 7.08
C ASP A 251 22.68 29.35 5.77
N GLY A 252 21.37 29.58 5.90
CA GLY A 252 20.39 29.71 4.81
C GLY A 252 19.85 28.38 4.28
N ASP A 253 20.30 27.24 4.78
CA ASP A 253 19.93 25.93 4.23
C ASP A 253 18.46 25.55 4.49
N LEU A 254 17.95 25.90 5.67
CA LEU A 254 16.58 25.63 6.05
C LEU A 254 15.62 26.50 5.22
N LEU A 255 15.95 27.78 5.07
CA LEU A 255 15.21 28.69 4.20
C LEU A 255 15.19 28.15 2.76
N ARG A 256 16.34 27.79 2.20
CA ARG A 256 16.43 27.31 0.81
C ARG A 256 15.58 26.06 0.55
N VAL A 257 15.57 25.08 1.46
CA VAL A 257 14.75 23.87 1.25
C VAL A 257 13.24 24.18 1.33
N VAL A 258 12.82 25.03 2.27
CA VAL A 258 11.41 25.46 2.39
C VAL A 258 10.98 26.30 1.18
N LEU A 259 11.85 27.19 0.72
CA LEU A 259 11.62 28.04 -0.45
C LEU A 259 11.47 27.20 -1.72
N VAL A 260 12.37 26.26 -1.98
CA VAL A 260 12.29 25.38 -3.16
C VAL A 260 11.04 24.51 -3.12
N LEU A 261 10.66 23.97 -1.95
CA LEU A 261 9.40 23.24 -1.79
C LEU A 261 8.19 24.09 -2.15
N SER A 262 8.16 25.35 -1.69
CA SER A 262 7.06 26.30 -1.91
C SER A 262 6.96 26.76 -3.36
N ALA A 263 8.11 27.05 -3.98
CA ALA A 263 8.19 27.54 -5.35
C ALA A 263 7.85 26.46 -6.39
N THR A 264 8.14 25.20 -6.08
CA THR A 264 7.97 24.08 -7.03
C THR A 264 6.74 23.21 -6.78
N GLY A 265 6.22 23.17 -5.55
CA GLY A 265 5.21 22.16 -5.16
C GLY A 265 5.73 20.72 -5.25
N ALA A 266 7.05 20.53 -5.35
CA ALA A 266 7.66 19.21 -5.47
C ALA A 266 7.65 18.46 -4.14
N ARG A 267 7.76 17.12 -4.20
CA ARG A 267 7.90 16.31 -2.97
C ARG A 267 9.30 16.54 -2.39
N PHE A 268 9.44 16.52 -1.06
CA PHE A 268 10.73 16.60 -0.38
C PHE A 268 11.79 15.67 -1.00
N SER A 269 11.43 14.41 -1.27
CA SER A 269 12.38 13.47 -1.86
C SER A 269 12.89 13.90 -3.25
N GLN A 270 12.12 14.65 -4.03
CA GLN A 270 12.53 15.17 -5.33
C GLN A 270 13.46 16.35 -5.14
N VAL A 271 13.06 17.30 -4.28
CA VAL A 271 13.84 18.49 -3.92
C VAL A 271 15.20 18.12 -3.33
N SER A 272 15.25 17.14 -2.44
CA SER A 272 16.48 16.68 -1.79
C SER A 272 17.48 15.99 -2.73
N ARG A 273 17.08 15.70 -3.98
CA ARG A 273 17.93 15.11 -5.03
C ARG A 273 18.35 16.10 -6.10
N MET A 274 17.90 17.35 -6.02
CA MET A 274 18.32 18.37 -6.96
C MET A 274 19.82 18.62 -6.81
N THR A 275 20.47 18.78 -7.95
CA THR A 275 21.88 19.11 -8.11
C THR A 275 22.04 20.56 -8.55
N VAL A 276 23.25 21.10 -8.44
CA VAL A 276 23.55 22.46 -8.92
C VAL A 276 23.21 22.60 -10.42
N GLY A 277 23.43 21.55 -11.21
CA GLY A 277 23.10 21.50 -12.63
C GLY A 277 21.60 21.56 -12.95
N ASP A 278 20.74 21.39 -11.96
CA ASP A 278 19.28 21.49 -12.10
C ASP A 278 18.75 22.93 -12.02
N VAL A 279 19.61 23.90 -11.67
CA VAL A 279 19.25 25.31 -11.65
C VAL A 279 19.60 25.96 -12.98
N GLN A 280 18.58 26.39 -13.73
CA GLN A 280 18.72 27.09 -15.00
C GLN A 280 18.44 28.57 -14.77
N ILE A 281 19.48 29.32 -14.39
CA ILE A 281 19.39 30.72 -13.96
C ILE A 281 18.83 31.61 -15.08
N GLN A 282 19.37 31.50 -16.31
CA GLN A 282 18.97 32.32 -17.45
C GLN A 282 17.49 32.10 -17.84
N GLN A 283 17.00 30.88 -17.63
CA GLN A 283 15.63 30.50 -17.91
C GLN A 283 14.73 30.56 -16.67
N SER A 284 15.17 31.16 -15.55
CA SER A 284 14.41 31.21 -14.28
C SER A 284 13.66 29.90 -14.00
N ARG A 285 14.36 28.76 -14.15
CA ARG A 285 13.76 27.42 -14.13
C ARG A 285 14.53 26.47 -13.21
N LEU A 286 13.80 25.71 -12.43
CA LEU A 286 14.31 24.60 -11.62
C LEU A 286 13.92 23.27 -12.28
N MET A 287 14.89 22.40 -12.51
CA MET A 287 14.69 21.07 -13.07
C MET A 287 14.46 20.07 -11.94
N VAL A 288 13.20 19.76 -11.64
CA VAL A 288 12.85 18.89 -10.52
C VAL A 288 12.95 17.42 -10.93
N PRO A 289 13.77 16.58 -10.26
CA PRO A 289 13.85 15.15 -10.57
C PRO A 289 12.49 14.47 -10.42
N THR A 290 12.15 13.55 -11.31
CA THR A 290 10.90 12.80 -11.19
C THR A 290 10.87 11.94 -9.92
N SER A 291 9.67 11.66 -9.42
CA SER A 291 9.47 10.82 -8.25
C SER A 291 9.91 9.39 -8.54
N ARG A 292 10.53 8.76 -7.54
CA ARG A 292 10.77 7.30 -7.54
C ARG A 292 9.48 6.49 -7.39
N LYS A 293 8.34 7.15 -7.16
CA LYS A 293 7.03 6.51 -7.11
C LYS A 293 6.53 6.21 -8.53
N GLY A 294 6.03 5.00 -8.74
CA GLY A 294 5.51 4.51 -10.01
C GLY A 294 6.09 3.13 -10.34
N ARG A 295 5.55 2.46 -11.36
CA ARG A 295 6.13 1.25 -11.95
C ARG A 295 6.81 1.60 -13.27
N GLY A 296 7.90 0.91 -13.60
CA GLY A 296 8.62 1.07 -14.87
C GLY A 296 9.63 2.21 -14.89
N ALA A 297 10.44 2.25 -15.95
CA ALA A 297 11.37 3.34 -16.21
C ALA A 297 10.58 4.57 -16.70
N LYS A 298 10.79 5.72 -16.07
CA LYS A 298 10.17 6.98 -16.52
C LYS A 298 10.92 7.49 -17.76
N LYS A 299 10.18 7.85 -18.81
CA LYS A 299 10.76 8.44 -20.04
C LYS A 299 11.44 9.79 -19.77
N THR A 300 10.95 10.53 -18.79
CA THR A 300 11.46 11.85 -18.40
C THR A 300 12.18 11.75 -17.06
N THR A 301 13.39 12.32 -16.97
CA THR A 301 14.17 12.33 -15.72
C THR A 301 13.86 13.54 -14.85
N HIS A 302 13.54 14.69 -15.45
CA HIS A 302 13.30 15.97 -14.77
C HIS A 302 12.09 16.72 -15.34
N ILE A 303 11.43 17.52 -14.49
CA ILE A 303 10.30 18.38 -14.85
C ILE A 303 10.73 19.82 -14.60
N GLY A 304 10.70 20.66 -15.64
CA GLY A 304 11.09 22.05 -15.54
C GLY A 304 9.97 22.91 -14.94
N ILE A 305 10.27 23.62 -13.86
CA ILE A 305 9.32 24.51 -13.18
C ILE A 305 9.90 25.92 -13.18
N ARG A 306 9.13 26.90 -13.69
CA ARG A 306 9.51 28.31 -13.68
C ARG A 306 9.33 28.86 -12.26
N VAL A 307 10.31 29.64 -11.81
CA VAL A 307 10.32 30.29 -10.49
C VAL A 307 10.66 31.77 -10.63
N GLY A 308 10.35 32.55 -9.61
CA GLY A 308 10.65 33.98 -9.57
C GLY A 308 12.15 34.26 -9.41
N VAL A 309 12.52 35.52 -9.67
CA VAL A 309 13.90 36.01 -9.51
C VAL A 309 14.34 35.96 -8.04
N ASP A 310 13.42 36.21 -7.13
CA ASP A 310 13.59 36.09 -5.68
C ASP A 310 14.06 34.69 -5.27
N VAL A 311 13.47 33.63 -5.85
CA VAL A 311 13.89 32.25 -5.62
C VAL A 311 15.29 32.00 -6.17
N MET A 312 15.61 32.56 -7.35
CA MET A 312 16.93 32.40 -7.96
C MET A 312 18.02 33.07 -7.13
N ASP A 313 17.77 34.28 -6.63
CA ASP A 313 18.75 35.01 -5.82
C ASP A 313 19.05 34.30 -4.51
N GLN A 314 18.03 33.72 -3.85
CA GLN A 314 18.22 32.90 -2.65
C GLN A 314 19.00 31.60 -2.90
N LEU A 315 19.05 31.10 -4.14
CA LEU A 315 19.81 29.90 -4.51
C LEU A 315 21.25 30.18 -4.93
N ARG A 316 21.62 31.43 -5.26
CA ARG A 316 23.00 31.78 -5.70
C ARG A 316 24.08 31.30 -4.73
N PRO A 317 23.95 31.47 -3.39
CA PRO A 317 24.97 30.98 -2.46
C PRO A 317 25.13 29.46 -2.47
N ALA A 318 24.07 28.72 -2.82
CA ALA A 318 24.12 27.25 -2.89
C ALA A 318 24.79 26.73 -4.17
N ILE A 319 24.96 27.59 -5.18
CA ILE A 319 25.53 27.29 -6.50
C ILE A 319 26.99 27.75 -6.60
N ALA A 320 27.32 28.89 -5.97
CA ALA A 320 28.63 29.50 -6.05
C ALA A 320 29.76 28.52 -5.65
N GLY A 321 30.76 28.38 -6.53
CA GLY A 321 31.93 27.54 -6.30
C GLY A 321 31.70 26.02 -6.38
N LYS A 322 30.50 25.55 -6.78
CA LYS A 322 30.17 24.12 -6.84
C LYS A 322 30.07 23.58 -8.27
N GLN A 323 30.40 22.31 -8.44
CA GLN A 323 30.24 21.56 -9.68
C GLN A 323 28.77 21.20 -9.93
N ARG A 324 28.42 21.00 -11.21
CA ARG A 324 27.05 20.71 -11.64
C ARG A 324 26.45 19.45 -11.00
N SER A 325 27.27 18.44 -10.69
CA SER A 325 26.83 17.18 -10.09
C SER A 325 26.63 17.24 -8.57
N GLU A 326 27.07 18.32 -7.92
CA GLU A 326 26.97 18.44 -6.47
C GLU A 326 25.53 18.69 -6.01
N PRO A 327 25.14 18.22 -4.80
CA PRO A 327 23.83 18.49 -4.26
C PRO A 327 23.56 19.99 -4.12
N LEU A 328 22.42 20.44 -4.66
CA LEU A 328 21.99 21.84 -4.55
C LEU A 328 21.70 22.20 -3.09
N LEU A 329 20.95 21.35 -2.41
CA LEU A 329 20.50 21.58 -1.04
C LEU A 329 21.30 20.72 -0.08
N GLN A 330 22.09 21.38 0.77
CA GLN A 330 22.91 20.76 1.80
C GLN A 330 22.53 21.31 3.17
N ARG A 331 23.08 20.72 4.22
CA ARG A 331 23.03 21.20 5.60
C ARG A 331 24.25 20.70 6.37
N TRP A 332 24.49 21.29 7.54
CA TRP A 332 25.43 20.72 8.49
C TRP A 332 24.91 19.40 9.07
N ARG A 333 25.79 18.40 9.00
CA ARG A 333 25.73 17.16 9.75
C ARG A 333 26.41 17.37 11.08
N HIS A 334 25.83 16.78 12.12
CA HIS A 334 26.35 16.87 13.47
C HIS A 334 26.78 15.49 13.91
N VAL A 335 27.90 15.44 14.63
CA VAL A 335 28.40 14.24 15.29
C VAL A 335 28.49 14.51 16.76
N GLN A 336 28.29 13.48 17.55
CA GLN A 336 28.47 13.55 18.99
C GLN A 336 29.95 13.32 19.29
N THR A 337 30.59 14.27 19.97
CA THR A 337 31.97 14.10 20.45
C THR A 337 32.02 13.00 21.50
N LYS A 338 33.17 12.33 21.63
CA LYS A 338 33.36 11.37 22.71
C LYS A 338 33.39 12.10 24.04
N ALA A 339 32.85 11.47 25.08
CA ALA A 339 33.03 11.96 26.45
C ALA A 339 34.52 11.95 26.79
N THR A 340 35.00 13.04 27.38
CA THR A 340 36.31 13.12 28.03
C THR A 340 36.11 13.17 29.54
N GLU A 341 37.16 12.93 30.33
CA GLU A 341 37.09 13.00 31.81
C GLU A 341 36.53 14.33 32.32
N THR A 342 36.67 15.40 31.55
CA THR A 342 36.29 16.76 31.93
C THR A 342 35.06 17.31 31.20
N GLN A 343 34.56 16.63 30.15
CA GLN A 343 33.42 17.14 29.37
C GLN A 343 32.46 16.04 28.91
N PRO A 344 31.13 16.25 29.08
CA PRO A 344 30.13 15.36 28.53
C PRO A 344 30.12 15.45 26.99
N PRO A 345 29.61 14.41 26.31
CA PRO A 345 29.56 14.37 24.85
C PRO A 345 28.65 15.47 24.28
N GLN A 346 29.16 16.27 23.36
CA GLN A 346 28.47 17.41 22.76
C GLN A 346 28.20 17.18 21.26
N TRP A 347 27.11 17.75 20.75
CA TRP A 347 26.82 17.73 19.32
C TRP A 347 27.56 18.88 18.64
N VAL A 348 28.53 18.55 17.79
CA VAL A 348 29.32 19.53 17.03
C VAL A 348 29.06 19.37 15.54
N ARG A 349 29.22 20.46 14.78
CA ARG A 349 29.18 20.42 13.32
C ARG A 349 30.38 19.62 12.82
N ASP A 350 30.13 18.71 11.89
CA ASP A 350 31.13 17.83 11.30
C ASP A 350 31.31 18.17 9.82
N THR A 351 30.33 17.79 9.00
CA THR A 351 30.44 17.86 7.55
C THR A 351 29.20 18.47 6.91
N ARG A 352 29.37 19.03 5.72
CA ARG A 352 28.25 19.44 4.85
C ARG A 352 27.74 18.22 4.10
N GLY A 353 26.44 18.00 4.09
CA GLY A 353 25.85 16.87 3.37
C GLY A 353 24.44 17.18 2.83
N PRO A 354 23.96 16.40 1.86
CA PRO A 354 22.62 16.60 1.30
C PRO A 354 21.54 16.34 2.33
N TRP A 355 20.33 16.85 2.10
CA TRP A 355 19.13 16.42 2.82
C TRP A 355 18.76 14.98 2.42
N ILE A 356 18.44 14.13 3.39
CA ILE A 356 18.22 12.69 3.18
C ILE A 356 16.78 12.29 3.47
N ALA A 357 16.21 12.75 4.58
CA ALA A 357 14.90 12.30 5.07
C ALA A 357 14.01 13.48 5.44
N ALA A 358 12.72 13.39 5.09
CA ALA A 358 11.75 14.45 5.40
C ALA A 358 11.61 14.68 6.92
N SER A 359 11.90 13.68 7.74
CA SER A 359 11.94 13.80 9.21
C SER A 359 12.98 14.80 9.70
N GLU A 360 14.00 15.12 8.90
CA GLU A 360 14.99 16.15 9.23
C GLU A 360 14.37 17.55 9.27
N LEU A 361 13.22 17.75 8.61
CA LEU A 361 12.45 18.99 8.71
C LEU A 361 11.48 18.99 9.90
N ALA A 362 11.19 17.86 10.55
CA ALA A 362 10.08 17.78 11.50
C ALA A 362 10.21 18.78 12.67
N ARG A 363 11.40 18.86 13.28
CA ARG A 363 11.67 19.80 14.37
C ARG A 363 11.69 21.26 13.90
N PRO A 364 12.53 21.67 12.93
CA PRO A 364 12.55 23.07 12.50
C PRO A 364 11.23 23.51 11.88
N TRP A 365 10.49 22.63 11.20
CA TRP A 365 9.18 22.96 10.64
C TRP A 365 8.15 23.29 11.71
N LEU A 366 8.13 22.57 12.84
CA LEU A 366 7.24 22.90 13.95
C LEU A 366 7.52 24.30 14.50
N GLU A 367 8.80 24.67 14.61
CA GLU A 367 9.20 26.02 15.03
C GLU A 367 8.74 27.08 14.01
N ILE A 368 8.94 26.82 12.71
CA ILE A 368 8.49 27.70 11.62
C ILE A 368 6.97 27.92 11.68
N VAL A 369 6.19 26.85 11.80
CA VAL A 369 4.73 26.92 11.87
C VAL A 369 4.26 27.68 13.10
N THR A 370 4.90 27.43 14.26
CA THR A 370 4.59 28.12 15.51
C THR A 370 4.87 29.61 15.38
N ARG A 371 6.03 29.99 14.85
CA ARG A 371 6.42 31.39 14.64
C ARG A 371 5.57 32.10 13.58
N ALA A 372 5.10 31.37 12.57
CA ALA A 372 4.17 31.90 11.57
C ALA A 372 2.73 32.09 12.11
N GLY A 373 2.44 31.60 13.33
CA GLY A 373 1.11 31.66 13.93
C GLY A 373 0.09 30.78 13.21
N LEU A 374 0.52 29.62 12.70
CA LEU A 374 -0.33 28.66 11.99
C LEU A 374 -0.60 27.41 12.82
N SER A 375 -1.64 26.65 12.47
CA SER A 375 -1.96 25.39 13.14
C SER A 375 -0.79 24.40 13.06
N ARG A 376 -0.54 23.67 14.15
CA ARG A 376 0.50 22.63 14.25
C ARG A 376 0.27 21.46 13.28
N ASP A 377 -0.94 21.32 12.73
CA ASP A 377 -1.28 20.31 11.72
C ASP A 377 -0.77 20.68 10.32
N VAL A 378 -0.32 21.93 10.11
CA VAL A 378 0.31 22.34 8.86
C VAL A 378 1.65 21.62 8.72
N VAL A 379 1.74 20.75 7.72
CA VAL A 379 2.94 19.97 7.41
C VAL A 379 3.66 20.52 6.18
N PRO A 380 4.96 20.20 5.94
CA PRO A 380 5.65 20.66 4.74
C PRO A 380 4.95 20.25 3.43
N TYR A 381 4.18 19.16 3.47
CA TYR A 381 3.41 18.68 2.33
C TYR A 381 2.24 19.60 1.95
N SER A 382 1.78 20.47 2.86
CA SER A 382 0.78 21.51 2.58
C SER A 382 1.25 22.49 1.50
N LEU A 383 2.55 22.79 1.42
CA LEU A 383 3.11 23.64 0.35
C LEU A 383 2.81 23.10 -1.05
N ARG A 384 2.81 21.77 -1.19
CA ARG A 384 2.41 21.12 -2.44
C ARG A 384 0.90 21.19 -2.67
N HIS A 385 0.08 21.05 -1.63
CA HIS A 385 -1.36 21.27 -1.73
C HIS A 385 -1.66 22.68 -2.22
N SER A 386 -1.01 23.69 -1.62
CA SER A 386 -1.14 25.08 -2.02
C SER A 386 -0.72 25.33 -3.47
N SER A 387 0.43 24.79 -3.91
CA SER A 387 0.89 24.96 -5.29
C SER A 387 -0.10 24.39 -6.31
N ILE A 388 -0.69 23.22 -6.05
CA ILE A 388 -1.70 22.61 -6.93
C ILE A 388 -2.96 23.47 -6.96
N VAL A 389 -3.51 23.83 -5.79
CA VAL A 389 -4.74 24.62 -5.70
C VAL A 389 -4.57 26.00 -6.34
N ARG A 390 -3.45 26.68 -6.09
CA ARG A 390 -3.13 27.98 -6.71
C ARG A 390 -3.10 27.91 -8.23
N GLN A 391 -2.46 26.88 -8.80
CA GLN A 391 -2.41 26.72 -10.25
C GLN A 391 -3.78 26.40 -10.85
N LEU A 392 -4.58 25.55 -10.18
CA LEU A 392 -5.95 25.28 -10.61
C LEU A 392 -6.80 26.55 -10.58
N ARG A 393 -6.79 27.31 -9.48
CA ARG A 393 -7.51 28.59 -9.38
C ARG A 393 -7.05 29.64 -10.39
N ALA A 394 -5.80 29.58 -10.83
CA ALA A 394 -5.28 30.42 -11.91
C ALA A 394 -5.66 29.93 -13.32
N GLY A 395 -6.54 28.94 -13.45
CA GLY A 395 -7.05 28.45 -14.73
C GLY A 395 -6.10 27.52 -15.48
N LEU A 396 -5.04 27.00 -14.85
CA LEU A 396 -4.15 26.07 -15.55
C LEU A 396 -4.85 24.73 -15.82
N PRO A 397 -4.72 24.15 -17.03
CA PRO A 397 -5.33 22.87 -17.34
C PRO A 397 -4.88 21.75 -16.39
N VAL A 398 -5.82 20.90 -15.96
CA VAL A 398 -5.56 19.78 -15.03
C VAL A 398 -4.38 18.90 -15.48
N ARG A 399 -4.27 18.65 -16.80
CA ARG A 399 -3.15 17.89 -17.38
C ARG A 399 -1.79 18.58 -17.16
N LEU A 400 -1.73 19.89 -17.30
CA LEU A 400 -0.51 20.68 -17.06
C LEU A 400 -0.15 20.66 -15.57
N VAL A 401 -1.12 20.91 -14.69
CA VAL A 401 -0.90 20.86 -13.23
C VAL A 401 -0.42 19.48 -12.79
N ALA A 402 -1.02 18.40 -13.32
CA ALA A 402 -0.60 17.03 -13.05
C ALA A 402 0.85 16.77 -13.50
N ALA A 403 1.21 17.23 -14.69
CA ALA A 403 2.57 17.11 -15.23
C ALA A 403 3.58 17.86 -14.36
N LEU A 404 3.33 19.14 -14.04
CA LEU A 404 4.23 19.96 -13.22
C LEU A 404 4.49 19.35 -11.82
N HIS A 405 3.49 18.68 -11.26
CA HIS A 405 3.59 18.08 -9.94
C HIS A 405 3.99 16.59 -9.94
N ASP A 406 4.34 16.00 -11.09
CA ASP A 406 4.66 14.56 -11.22
C ASP A 406 3.58 13.67 -10.54
N THR A 407 2.35 13.82 -11.01
CA THR A 407 1.18 13.03 -10.58
C THR A 407 0.23 12.82 -11.76
N SER A 408 -0.79 11.97 -11.59
CA SER A 408 -1.82 11.75 -12.63
C SER A 408 -2.99 12.73 -12.52
N THR A 409 -3.68 12.98 -13.63
CA THR A 409 -4.95 13.74 -13.67
C THR A 409 -5.99 13.13 -12.74
N THR A 410 -6.14 11.80 -12.73
CA THR A 410 -7.03 11.08 -11.81
C THR A 410 -6.75 11.40 -10.34
N MET A 411 -5.49 11.63 -9.96
CA MET A 411 -5.15 12.01 -8.59
C MET A 411 -5.47 13.47 -8.30
N ILE A 412 -5.36 14.36 -9.30
CA ILE A 412 -5.75 15.76 -9.16
C ILE A 412 -7.27 15.85 -9.01
N GLU A 413 -8.02 15.28 -9.95
CA GLU A 413 -9.48 15.22 -9.94
C GLU A 413 -10.03 14.64 -8.63
N ARG A 414 -9.43 13.54 -8.13
CA ARG A 414 -9.90 12.89 -6.90
C ARG A 414 -9.71 13.71 -5.63
N HIS A 415 -8.64 14.51 -5.54
CA HIS A 415 -8.23 15.14 -4.28
C HIS A 415 -8.46 16.64 -4.23
N TYR A 416 -8.67 17.28 -5.38
CA TYR A 416 -8.85 18.72 -5.51
C TYR A 416 -10.12 19.04 -6.31
N ALA A 417 -11.12 18.15 -6.24
CA ALA A 417 -12.37 18.28 -6.98
C ALA A 417 -13.06 19.62 -6.71
N SER A 418 -13.15 20.04 -5.46
CA SER A 418 -13.69 21.35 -5.06
C SER A 418 -13.01 22.51 -5.77
N ALA A 419 -11.68 22.60 -5.69
CA ALA A 419 -10.92 23.68 -6.34
C ALA A 419 -11.07 23.67 -7.88
N ILE A 420 -11.33 22.49 -8.48
CA ILE A 420 -11.65 22.39 -9.91
C ILE A 420 -13.07 22.89 -10.18
N VAL A 421 -14.04 22.52 -9.34
CA VAL A 421 -15.43 22.97 -9.45
C VAL A 421 -15.52 24.49 -9.31
N ASP A 422 -14.88 25.06 -8.29
CA ASP A 422 -14.82 26.52 -8.08
C ASP A 422 -14.28 27.23 -9.34
N LEU A 423 -13.18 26.73 -9.91
CA LEU A 423 -12.62 27.28 -11.16
C LEU A 423 -13.61 27.18 -12.33
N LEU A 424 -14.26 26.03 -12.49
CA LEU A 424 -15.20 25.81 -13.59
C LEU A 424 -16.43 26.72 -13.46
N ASP A 425 -16.86 27.00 -12.23
CA ASP A 425 -17.93 27.96 -11.95
C ASP A 425 -17.51 29.39 -12.32
N ASP A 426 -16.33 29.84 -11.88
CA ASP A 426 -15.76 31.14 -12.25
C ASP A 426 -15.62 31.32 -13.78
N LEU A 427 -15.13 30.28 -14.47
CA LEU A 427 -15.02 30.27 -15.93
C LEU A 427 -16.39 30.32 -16.59
N SER A 428 -17.37 29.58 -16.06
CA SER A 428 -18.73 29.57 -16.57
C SER A 428 -19.39 30.94 -16.39
N ALA A 429 -19.19 31.58 -15.23
CA ALA A 429 -19.65 32.93 -14.94
C ALA A 429 -19.04 33.96 -15.90
N SER A 430 -17.75 33.82 -16.24
CA SER A 430 -17.07 34.72 -17.18
C SER A 430 -17.59 34.62 -18.62
N ALA A 431 -18.24 33.50 -18.97
CA ALA A 431 -18.85 33.29 -20.28
C ALA A 431 -20.31 33.75 -20.37
N VAL A 432 -20.91 34.20 -19.25
CA VAL A 432 -22.29 34.70 -19.22
C VAL A 432 -22.36 36.03 -19.97
N ILE A 433 -23.24 36.10 -20.97
CA ILE A 433 -23.56 37.35 -21.68
C ILE A 433 -24.87 37.93 -21.15
N PRO A 434 -25.01 39.28 -21.08
CA PRO A 434 -26.30 39.90 -20.78
C PRO A 434 -27.27 39.64 -21.94
N LEU A 435 -28.38 38.96 -21.66
CA LEU A 435 -29.42 38.63 -22.64
C LEU A 435 -30.58 39.63 -22.65
N ILE A 436 -30.66 40.47 -21.62
CA ILE A 436 -31.66 41.54 -21.51
C ILE A 436 -30.90 42.85 -21.72
N ALA A 437 -31.39 43.68 -22.64
CA ALA A 437 -30.85 45.02 -22.85
C ALA A 437 -31.00 45.82 -21.54
N GLU A 438 -29.92 46.47 -21.09
CA GLU A 438 -30.00 47.45 -20.01
C GLU A 438 -31.04 48.50 -20.44
N GLN A 439 -32.16 48.59 -19.70
CA GLN A 439 -33.06 49.70 -19.85
C GLN A 439 -32.24 50.94 -19.53
N GLN A 440 -32.02 51.81 -20.52
CA GLN A 440 -31.39 53.10 -20.31
C GLN A 440 -32.07 53.74 -19.10
N PRO A 441 -31.31 54.29 -18.12
CA PRO A 441 -31.91 55.07 -17.07
C PRO A 441 -32.73 56.17 -17.76
N ILE A 442 -34.02 56.19 -17.48
CA ILE A 442 -34.94 57.18 -18.04
C ILE A 442 -34.51 58.53 -17.47
N ASP A 443 -33.71 59.28 -18.23
CA ASP A 443 -33.30 60.68 -17.97
C ASP A 443 -34.51 61.64 -18.10
N ASN A 444 -35.56 61.41 -17.32
CA ASN A 444 -36.71 62.31 -17.21
C ASN A 444 -36.62 63.21 -15.96
N VAL A 445 -35.43 63.63 -15.55
CA VAL A 445 -35.26 64.73 -14.59
C VAL A 445 -34.99 66.02 -15.36
N VAL A 446 -36.06 66.69 -15.76
CA VAL A 446 -36.01 68.08 -16.25
C VAL A 446 -35.74 68.99 -15.06
N GLN A 447 -34.58 69.66 -15.03
CA GLN A 447 -34.37 70.78 -14.11
C GLN A 447 -35.33 71.92 -14.45
N LEU A 448 -36.20 72.27 -13.51
CA LEU A 448 -36.98 73.50 -13.55
C LEU A 448 -36.03 74.71 -13.51
N ARG A 449 -35.99 75.48 -14.62
CA ARG A 449 -35.44 76.84 -14.60
C ARG A 449 -36.28 77.68 -13.65
N ILE A 450 -35.68 78.08 -12.53
CA ILE A 450 -36.20 79.17 -11.71
C ILE A 450 -35.86 80.46 -12.47
N GLY A 451 -36.90 81.12 -12.99
CA GLY A 451 -36.79 82.41 -13.65
C GLY A 451 -36.46 83.53 -12.66
N GLU A 452 -35.71 84.50 -13.16
CA GLU A 452 -35.42 85.79 -12.53
C GLU A 452 -36.72 86.55 -12.21
N GLN A 453 -36.81 87.04 -10.97
CA GLN A 453 -37.34 88.37 -10.64
C GLN A 453 -36.48 88.98 -9.54
#